data_AF-A0AAW1TZQ4-F1
#
_entry.id   AF-A0AAW1TZQ4-F1
#
_cell.length_a   1.000
_cell.length_b   1.000
_cell.length_c   1.000
_cell.angle_alpha   90.00
_cell.angle_beta   90.00
_cell.angle_gamma   90.00
#
_symmetry.space_group_name_H-M   'P 1'
#
loop_
_entity.id
_entity.type
_entity.pdbx_description
1 polymer ?
#
loop_
_entity_poly.entity_id
_entity_poly.type
_entity_poly.pdbx_seq_one_letter_code
_entity_poly.pdbx_strand_id
1 'polypeptide(L)'
;MSLKVIVVAWIGIVAGFSQTPFPPLTITRQNNGDLITLSSSNHECNENVCIGLTSGTGVLEKSTSKGCTCQCHKFLPVFREDLNICVDDIQEEWMDFLRYLQIAIIKRDKKSASA
;
A
#
# COMPACT_ATOMS: atom_id res chain seq x y z
N MET A 1 -2.96 16.19 -50.75
CA MET A 1 -2.69 16.52 -49.33
C MET A 1 -3.43 15.52 -48.47
N SER A 2 -2.73 14.45 -48.09
CA SER A 2 -3.32 13.29 -47.41
C SER A 2 -3.39 13.56 -45.91
N LEU A 3 -4.61 13.72 -45.41
CA LEU A 3 -5.00 13.94 -44.01
C LEU A 3 -4.70 12.75 -43.07
N LYS A 4 -3.70 11.92 -43.38
CA LYS A 4 -3.37 10.68 -42.66
C LYS A 4 -2.21 10.82 -41.68
N VAL A 5 -1.49 11.95 -41.68
CA VAL A 5 -0.25 12.10 -40.90
C VAL A 5 -0.51 12.61 -39.47
N ILE A 6 -1.64 13.25 -39.19
CA ILE A 6 -1.87 13.95 -37.91
C ILE A 6 -2.29 13.00 -36.76
N VAL A 7 -2.90 11.84 -37.06
CA VAL A 7 -3.45 10.96 -36.02
C VAL A 7 -2.37 10.09 -35.35
N VAL A 8 -1.21 9.90 -35.98
CA VAL A 8 -0.18 8.97 -35.46
C VAL A 8 0.67 9.60 -34.34
N ALA A 9 0.63 10.92 -34.16
CA ALA A 9 1.49 11.63 -33.20
C ALA A 9 0.95 11.69 -31.75
N TRP A 10 -0.27 11.21 -31.47
CA TRP A 10 -0.85 11.21 -30.12
C TRP A 10 -1.03 9.80 -29.51
N ILE A 11 -0.78 8.72 -30.27
CA ILE A 11 -0.98 7.33 -29.81
C ILE A 11 0.35 6.68 -29.37
N GLY A 12 1.35 7.51 -29.02
CA GLY A 12 2.71 7.08 -28.69
C GLY A 12 3.07 7.06 -27.19
N ILE A 13 2.12 7.26 -26.27
CA ILE A 13 2.41 7.33 -24.82
C ILE A 13 1.82 6.16 -24.00
N VAL A 14 1.01 5.27 -24.58
CA VAL A 14 0.34 4.20 -23.82
C VAL A 14 0.99 2.81 -23.92
N ALA A 15 2.06 2.63 -24.70
CA ALA A 15 2.70 1.32 -24.90
C ALA A 15 3.84 1.02 -23.91
N GLY A 16 3.65 1.30 -22.62
CA GLY A 16 4.71 1.14 -21.61
C GLY A 16 4.31 0.57 -20.25
N PHE A 17 3.02 0.43 -19.92
CA PHE A 17 2.62 -0.25 -18.68
C PHE A 17 2.43 -1.75 -18.95
N SER A 18 3.55 -2.47 -19.03
CA SER A 18 3.54 -3.92 -18.92
C SER A 18 3.15 -4.28 -17.48
N GLN A 19 1.86 -4.51 -17.24
CA GLN A 19 1.43 -5.18 -16.02
C GLN A 19 1.93 -6.63 -16.14
N THR A 20 3.10 -6.91 -15.55
CA THR A 20 3.54 -8.28 -15.34
C THR A 20 2.43 -9.02 -14.59
N PRO A 21 2.03 -10.24 -15.02
CA PRO A 21 1.06 -11.02 -14.29
C PRO A 21 1.62 -11.28 -12.89
N PHE A 22 1.10 -10.55 -11.90
CA PHE A 22 1.47 -10.74 -10.51
C PHE A 22 0.97 -12.13 -10.08
N PRO A 23 1.80 -12.91 -9.37
CA PRO A 23 1.36 -14.20 -8.84
C PRO A 23 0.12 -13.99 -7.96
N PRO A 24 -0.78 -14.98 -7.87
CA PRO A 24 -1.98 -14.86 -7.07
C PRO A 24 -1.60 -14.58 -5.62
N LEU A 25 -1.99 -13.39 -5.16
CA LEU A 25 -1.85 -12.91 -3.79
C LEU A 25 -3.11 -13.31 -3.03
N THR A 26 -2.95 -13.95 -1.89
CA THR A 26 -4.07 -14.26 -0.98
C THR A 26 -3.84 -13.55 0.34
N ILE A 27 -4.78 -12.69 0.73
CA ILE A 27 -4.70 -11.93 1.98
C ILE A 27 -5.67 -12.50 2.99
N THR A 28 -5.15 -12.83 4.17
CA THR A 28 -5.93 -13.30 5.30
C THR A 28 -5.80 -12.31 6.45
N ARG A 29 -6.92 -11.71 6.82
CA ARG A 29 -6.97 -10.73 7.91
C ARG A 29 -6.96 -11.43 9.26
N GLN A 30 -5.91 -11.21 10.07
CA GLN A 30 -5.76 -11.78 11.41
C GLN A 30 -5.65 -10.70 12.48
N ASN A 31 -5.86 -11.08 13.76
CA ASN A 31 -5.79 -10.17 14.90
C ASN A 31 -4.38 -9.58 15.14
N ASN A 32 -3.34 -10.23 14.61
CA ASN A 32 -1.95 -9.75 14.67
C ASN A 32 -1.51 -9.08 13.35
N GLY A 33 -2.46 -8.65 12.50
CA GLY A 33 -2.20 -8.03 11.21
C GLY A 33 -2.52 -8.95 10.03
N ASP A 34 -2.48 -8.37 8.83
CA ASP A 34 -2.75 -9.06 7.60
C ASP A 34 -1.59 -10.00 7.21
N LEU A 35 -1.97 -11.23 6.87
CA LEU A 35 -1.07 -12.24 6.31
C LEU A 35 -1.22 -12.25 4.79
N ILE A 36 -0.14 -12.02 4.08
CA ILE A 36 -0.07 -12.03 2.63
C ILE A 36 0.64 -13.31 2.21
N THR A 37 -0.10 -14.20 1.55
CA THR A 37 0.43 -15.46 1.04
C THR A 37 0.65 -15.35 -0.47
N LEU A 38 1.89 -15.55 -0.87
CA LEU A 38 2.35 -15.55 -2.26
C LEU A 38 2.54 -16.98 -2.71
N SER A 39 1.69 -17.44 -3.62
CA SER A 39 1.89 -18.72 -4.27
C SER A 39 2.85 -18.52 -5.44
N SER A 40 4.15 -18.63 -5.19
CA SER A 40 5.16 -18.55 -6.23
C SER A 40 5.69 -19.94 -6.56
N SER A 41 5.44 -20.38 -7.80
CA SER A 41 6.00 -21.62 -8.34
C SER A 41 7.42 -21.46 -8.89
N ASN A 42 7.86 -20.21 -9.15
CA ASN A 42 9.08 -19.92 -9.92
C ASN A 42 10.02 -18.89 -9.25
N HIS A 43 9.67 -18.34 -8.08
CA HIS A 43 10.48 -17.34 -7.38
C HIS A 43 10.87 -17.84 -5.99
N GLU A 44 12.18 -17.84 -5.71
CA GLU A 44 12.74 -18.15 -4.40
C GLU A 44 12.24 -17.09 -3.42
N CYS A 45 11.40 -17.49 -2.45
CA CYS A 45 10.84 -16.50 -1.56
C CYS A 45 11.76 -16.22 -0.39
N ASN A 46 12.33 -15.02 -0.42
CA ASN A 46 13.24 -14.49 0.57
C ASN A 46 12.61 -13.29 1.29
N GLU A 47 13.15 -12.94 2.44
CA GLU A 47 12.74 -11.79 3.25
C GLU A 47 12.72 -10.49 2.43
N ASN A 48 13.72 -10.30 1.55
CA ASN A 48 13.80 -9.14 0.66
C ASN A 48 12.60 -9.02 -0.29
N VAL A 49 11.99 -10.14 -0.70
CA VAL A 49 10.79 -10.16 -1.55
C VAL A 49 9.60 -9.65 -0.74
N CYS A 50 9.49 -10.11 0.50
CA CYS A 50 8.46 -9.71 1.44
C CYS A 50 8.54 -8.22 1.79
N ILE A 51 9.75 -7.76 2.11
CA ILE A 51 10.08 -6.35 2.35
C ILE A 51 9.77 -5.53 1.10
N GLY A 52 10.15 -5.99 -0.09
CA GLY A 52 9.85 -5.29 -1.34
C GLY A 52 8.35 -5.16 -1.61
N LEU A 53 7.58 -6.22 -1.36
CA LEU A 53 6.12 -6.25 -1.55
C LEU A 53 5.33 -5.47 -0.51
N THR A 54 5.93 -5.22 0.65
CA THR A 54 5.31 -4.47 1.74
C THR A 54 5.98 -3.11 1.93
N SER A 55 6.82 -2.68 0.99
CA SER A 55 7.59 -1.43 1.11
C SER A 55 8.36 -1.30 2.45
N GLY A 56 8.80 -2.43 3.00
CA GLY A 56 9.54 -2.54 4.25
C GLY A 56 8.70 -2.52 5.53
N THR A 57 7.38 -2.55 5.44
CA THR A 57 6.47 -2.54 6.60
C THR A 57 5.99 -3.92 7.02
N GLY A 58 6.31 -4.95 6.23
CA GLY A 58 6.00 -6.34 6.51
C GLY A 58 7.25 -7.16 6.79
N VAL A 59 7.05 -8.25 7.51
CA VAL A 59 8.09 -9.19 7.91
C VAL A 59 7.76 -10.56 7.34
N LEU A 60 8.77 -11.31 6.92
CA LEU A 60 8.58 -12.69 6.48
C LEU A 60 8.22 -13.56 7.70
N GLU A 61 7.01 -14.10 7.74
CA GLU A 61 6.55 -15.00 8.80
C GLU A 61 6.95 -16.44 8.47
N LYS A 62 6.73 -16.86 7.22
CA LYS A 62 7.03 -18.21 6.78
C LYS A 62 7.43 -18.25 5.32
N SER A 63 8.58 -18.85 5.03
CA SER A 63 8.97 -19.21 3.66
C SER A 63 8.85 -20.72 3.49
N THR A 64 8.11 -21.15 2.48
CA THR A 64 7.94 -22.56 2.10
C THR A 64 8.42 -22.74 0.66
N SER A 65 8.79 -23.97 0.27
CA SER A 65 9.23 -24.29 -1.10
C SER A 65 8.18 -24.05 -2.20
N LYS A 66 6.93 -23.77 -1.83
CA LYS A 66 5.79 -23.52 -2.75
C LYS A 66 5.26 -22.09 -2.69
N GLY A 67 5.84 -21.25 -1.84
CA GLY A 67 5.32 -19.91 -1.58
C GLY A 67 5.75 -19.35 -0.24
N CYS A 68 5.38 -18.10 0.02
CA CYS A 68 5.74 -17.43 1.26
C CYS A 68 4.61 -16.63 1.83
N THR A 69 4.70 -16.46 3.13
CA THR A 69 3.74 -15.78 3.97
C THR A 69 4.46 -14.61 4.62
N CYS A 70 3.99 -13.43 4.28
CA CYS A 70 4.39 -12.15 4.83
C CYS A 70 3.36 -11.72 5.86
N GLN A 71 3.80 -11.18 6.98
CA GLN A 71 2.92 -10.61 7.99
C GLN A 71 3.22 -9.12 8.15
N CYS A 72 2.17 -8.30 8.08
CA CYS A 72 2.28 -6.88 8.38
C CYS A 72 2.61 -6.64 9.87
N HIS A 73 3.35 -5.55 10.16
CA HIS A 73 3.69 -5.23 11.54
C HIS A 73 2.42 -4.98 12.37
N LYS A 74 2.45 -5.36 13.65
CA LYS A 74 1.38 -5.10 14.63
C LYS A 74 0.92 -3.63 14.75
N PHE A 75 1.78 -2.65 14.43
CA PHE A 75 1.45 -1.22 14.42
C PHE A 75 0.93 -0.72 13.06
N LEU A 76 0.89 -1.60 12.06
CA LEU A 76 0.44 -1.34 10.70
C LEU A 76 -0.32 -2.58 10.21
N PRO A 77 -1.44 -2.99 10.83
CA PRO A 77 -2.01 -4.32 10.60
C PRO A 77 -2.69 -4.48 9.24
N VAL A 78 -2.96 -3.39 8.50
CA VAL A 78 -3.76 -3.43 7.27
C VAL A 78 -2.87 -3.41 6.03
N PHE A 79 -2.97 -4.41 5.16
CA PHE A 79 -2.25 -4.42 3.90
C PHE A 79 -3.06 -3.73 2.78
N ARG A 80 -2.44 -2.75 2.10
CA ARG A 80 -3.00 -2.12 0.90
C ARG A 80 -2.34 -2.70 -0.34
N GLU A 81 -3.12 -3.47 -1.09
CA GLU A 81 -2.71 -4.05 -2.37
C GLU A 81 -2.37 -2.99 -3.43
N ASP A 82 -3.10 -1.86 -3.47
CA ASP A 82 -2.87 -0.80 -4.46
C ASP A 82 -1.50 -0.15 -4.33
N LEU A 83 -1.00 -0.08 -3.09
CA LEU A 83 0.22 0.63 -2.71
C LEU A 83 1.34 -0.31 -2.29
N ASN A 84 1.07 -1.63 -2.16
CA ASN A 84 2.01 -2.63 -1.69
C ASN A 84 2.69 -2.22 -0.37
N ILE A 85 1.87 -1.79 0.59
CA ILE A 85 2.34 -1.28 1.89
C ILE A 85 1.36 -1.67 3.00
N CYS A 86 1.88 -1.90 4.21
CA CYS A 86 1.07 -2.06 5.40
C CYS A 86 0.83 -0.69 6.06
N VAL A 87 -0.42 -0.38 6.39
CA VAL A 87 -0.87 0.87 7.02
C VAL A 87 -1.58 0.57 8.34
N ASP A 88 -1.60 1.54 9.24
CA ASP A 88 -2.28 1.41 10.54
C ASP A 88 -3.81 1.46 10.38
N ASP A 89 -4.27 2.32 9.48
CA ASP A 89 -5.68 2.54 9.19
C ASP A 89 -5.85 2.84 7.71
N ILE A 90 -6.92 2.33 7.09
CA ILE A 90 -7.38 2.85 5.80
C ILE A 90 -8.09 4.14 6.18
N GLN A 91 -7.32 5.22 6.33
CA GLN A 91 -7.86 6.47 6.83
C GLN A 91 -9.07 6.89 5.99
N GLU A 92 -10.24 6.83 6.60
CA GLU A 92 -11.38 7.64 6.19
C GLU A 92 -11.02 9.08 6.58
N GLU A 93 -10.78 9.89 5.55
CA GLU A 93 -10.31 11.28 5.53
C GLU A 93 -11.06 12.23 6.48
N TRP A 94 -12.19 11.81 7.03
CA TRP A 94 -13.11 12.58 7.85
C TRP A 94 -12.68 12.75 9.32
N MET A 95 -11.81 11.88 9.85
CA MET A 95 -11.48 11.91 11.30
C MET A 95 -10.24 12.76 11.66
N ASP A 96 -9.37 13.07 10.72
CA ASP A 96 -8.24 13.97 10.97
C ASP A 96 -8.66 15.43 11.13
N PHE A 97 -9.68 15.86 10.38
CA PHE A 97 -10.16 17.24 10.44
C PHE A 97 -10.72 17.57 11.83
N LEU A 98 -11.47 16.65 12.46
CA LEU A 98 -12.05 16.87 13.78
C LEU A 98 -10.99 16.94 14.89
N ARG A 99 -9.95 16.11 14.81
CA ARG A 99 -8.84 16.15 15.77
C ARG A 99 -8.01 17.43 15.63
N TYR A 100 -7.75 17.88 14.40
CA TYR A 100 -7.11 19.18 14.14
C TYR A 100 -7.97 20.36 14.62
N LEU A 101 -9.29 20.31 14.39
CA LEU A 101 -10.21 21.36 14.83
C LEU A 101 -10.28 21.45 16.36
N GLN A 102 -10.35 20.31 17.06
CA GLN A 102 -10.31 20.26 18.53
C GLN A 102 -9.01 20.88 19.09
N ILE A 103 -7.86 20.54 18.50
CA ILE A 103 -6.56 21.13 18.88
C ILE A 103 -6.54 22.65 18.61
N ALA A 104 -7.14 23.11 17.51
CA ALA A 104 -7.21 24.52 17.15
C ALA A 104 -8.14 25.34 18.08
N ILE A 105 -9.27 24.77 18.51
CA ILE A 105 -10.20 25.39 19.46
C ILE A 105 -9.54 25.55 20.83
N ILE A 106 -8.89 24.50 21.35
CA ILE A 106 -8.17 24.54 22.64
C ILE A 106 -7.02 25.56 22.62
N LYS A 107 -6.33 25.73 21.47
CA LYS A 107 -5.29 26.75 21.31
C LYS A 107 -5.85 28.18 21.31
N ARG A 108 -7.07 28.42 20.82
CA ARG A 108 -7.70 29.75 20.88
C ARG A 108 -8.08 30.14 22.31
N ASP A 109 -8.63 29.23 23.10
CA ASP A 109 -8.99 29.48 24.49
C ASP A 109 -7.78 29.88 25.35
N LYS A 110 -6.62 29.23 25.15
CA LYS A 110 -5.38 29.60 25.87
C LYS A 110 -4.82 30.97 25.49
N LYS A 111 -5.09 31.47 24.28
CA LYS A 111 -4.61 32.79 23.85
C LYS A 111 -5.47 33.94 24.40
N SER A 112 -6.76 33.69 24.65
CA SER A 112 -7.67 34.69 25.24
C SER A 112 -7.56 34.81 26.76
N ALA A 113 -7.00 33.82 27.45
CA ALA A 113 -6.81 33.86 28.91
C ALA A 113 -5.52 34.56 29.38
N SER A 114 -4.71 35.11 28.45
CA SER A 114 -3.43 35.76 28.75
C SER A 114 -3.34 37.21 28.23
N ALA A 115 -4.48 37.85 27.94
CA ALA A 115 -4.60 39.27 27.57
C ALA A 115 -5.35 40.04 28.65
#